data_AF-A0A662Z7U9-F1
#
_entry.id   AF-A0A662Z7U9-F1
#
_cell.length_a   1.000
_cell.length_b   1.000
_cell.length_c   1.000
_cell.angle_alpha   90.00
_cell.angle_beta   90.00
_cell.angle_gamma   90.00
#
_symmetry.space_group_name_H-M   'P 1'
#
loop_
_entity.id
_entity.type
_entity.pdbx_description
1 polymer ?
#
loop_
_entity_poly.entity_id
_entity_poly.type
_entity_poly.pdbx_seq_one_letter_code
_entity_poly.pdbx_strand_id
1 'polypeptide(L)'
;MANTINFTCRIESDVKQKGEILFKELGMSLSTAINVFLKESIRKGGFPFDVCLQRPNMDTLSAMLESDKLLHDPDAKKYDLEDALKELKK
;
A
#
# COMPACT_ATOMS: atom_id res chain seq x y z
N MET A 1 -31.29 -6.20 -15.23
CA MET A 1 -30.13 -7.02 -15.66
C MET A 1 -28.92 -6.10 -15.70
N ALA A 2 -27.76 -6.52 -15.19
CA ALA A 2 -26.57 -5.69 -15.29
C ALA A 2 -26.13 -5.61 -16.77
N ASN A 3 -25.92 -4.40 -17.28
CA ASN A 3 -25.42 -4.19 -18.63
C ASN A 3 -23.93 -4.54 -18.66
N THR A 4 -23.57 -5.70 -19.21
CA THR A 4 -22.19 -6.16 -19.29
C THR A 4 -21.58 -5.80 -20.64
N ILE A 5 -20.40 -5.20 -20.63
CA ILE A 5 -19.60 -4.90 -21.83
C ILE A 5 -18.32 -5.71 -21.82
N ASN A 6 -17.76 -5.98 -23.00
CA ASN A 6 -16.48 -6.66 -23.13
C ASN A 6 -15.32 -5.72 -22.77
N PHE A 7 -14.34 -6.24 -22.02
CA PHE A 7 -13.12 -5.52 -21.65
C PHE A 7 -11.89 -6.29 -22.17
N THR A 8 -11.09 -5.63 -23.01
CA THR A 8 -9.87 -6.21 -23.59
C THR A 8 -8.67 -5.38 -23.17
N CYS A 9 -7.66 -6.02 -22.59
CA CYS A 9 -6.42 -5.39 -22.16
C CYS A 9 -5.22 -6.19 -22.71
N ARG A 10 -4.12 -5.49 -23.04
CA ARG A 10 -2.85 -6.14 -23.38
C ARG A 10 -2.10 -6.47 -22.10
N ILE A 11 -1.66 -7.71 -22.00
CA ILE A 11 -0.90 -8.24 -20.86
C ILE A 11 0.19 -9.16 -21.40
N GLU A 12 1.33 -9.19 -20.73
CA GLU A 12 2.39 -10.14 -21.02
C GLU A 12 1.90 -11.58 -20.77
N SER A 13 2.33 -12.51 -21.63
CA SER A 13 1.82 -13.89 -21.59
C SER A 13 2.18 -14.61 -20.29
N ASP A 14 3.37 -14.36 -19.75
CA ASP A 14 3.83 -14.99 -18.52
C ASP A 14 3.08 -14.42 -17.30
N VAL A 15 2.81 -13.11 -17.26
CA VAL A 15 2.01 -12.46 -16.22
C VAL A 15 0.59 -13.02 -16.22
N LYS A 16 -0.02 -13.19 -17.40
CA LYS A 16 -1.34 -13.82 -17.52
C LYS A 16 -1.34 -15.24 -16.95
N GLN A 17 -0.38 -16.07 -17.35
CA GLN A 17 -0.28 -17.47 -16.88
C GLN A 17 -0.09 -17.55 -15.36
N LYS A 18 0.83 -16.75 -14.80
CA LYS A 18 1.07 -16.68 -13.35
C LYS A 18 -0.19 -16.25 -12.60
N GLY A 19 -0.90 -15.24 -13.12
CA GLY A 19 -2.17 -14.76 -12.54
C GLY A 19 -3.26 -15.82 -12.58
N GLU A 20 -3.42 -16.54 -13.70
CA GLU A 20 -4.42 -17.61 -13.82
C GLU A 20 -4.15 -18.75 -12.83
N ILE A 21 -2.90 -19.16 -12.64
CA ILE A 21 -2.53 -20.18 -11.64
C ILE A 21 -2.88 -19.70 -10.23
N LEU A 22 -2.42 -18.50 -9.86
CA LEU A 22 -2.65 -17.92 -8.53
C LEU A 22 -4.14 -17.81 -8.20
N PHE A 23 -4.93 -17.20 -9.07
CA PHE A 23 -6.35 -16.99 -8.77
C PHE A 23 -7.14 -18.30 -8.79
N LYS A 24 -6.73 -19.28 -9.59
CA LYS A 24 -7.32 -20.62 -9.57
C LYS A 24 -7.06 -21.34 -8.24
N GLU A 25 -5.86 -21.21 -7.67
CA GLU A 25 -5.56 -21.70 -6.32
C GLU A 25 -6.41 -21.01 -5.25
N LEU A 26 -6.73 -19.72 -5.45
CA LEU A 26 -7.66 -18.96 -4.62
C LEU A 26 -9.15 -19.24 -4.91
N GLY A 27 -9.45 -20.18 -5.81
CA GLY A 27 -10.83 -20.59 -6.12
C GLY A 27 -11.61 -19.64 -7.03
N MET A 28 -10.94 -18.78 -7.82
CA MET A 28 -11.61 -17.84 -8.72
C MET A 28 -10.92 -17.71 -10.10
N SER A 29 -11.66 -17.22 -11.09
CA SER A 29 -11.09 -16.93 -12.41
C SER A 29 -10.33 -15.59 -12.41
N LEU A 30 -9.38 -15.43 -13.34
CA LEU A 30 -8.71 -14.14 -13.56
C LEU A 30 -9.72 -13.02 -13.87
N SER A 31 -10.78 -13.31 -14.64
CA SER A 31 -11.85 -12.35 -14.92
C SER A 31 -12.62 -11.94 -13.66
N THR A 32 -12.85 -12.88 -12.73
CA THR A 32 -13.46 -12.57 -11.44
C THR A 32 -12.56 -11.66 -10.61
N ALA A 33 -11.25 -11.97 -10.56
CA ALA A 33 -10.27 -11.16 -9.84
C ALA A 33 -10.17 -9.72 -10.39
N ILE A 34 -10.18 -9.55 -11.71
CA ILE A 34 -10.20 -8.21 -12.35
C ILE A 34 -11.47 -7.44 -11.94
N ASN A 35 -12.63 -8.10 -11.93
CA ASN A 35 -13.87 -7.46 -11.49
C ASN A 35 -13.83 -7.05 -10.01
N VAL A 36 -13.24 -7.88 -9.14
CA VAL A 36 -13.03 -7.53 -7.72
C VAL A 36 -12.09 -6.33 -7.59
N PHE A 37 -10.97 -6.32 -8.31
CA PHE A 37 -10.02 -5.21 -8.34
C PHE A 37 -10.71 -3.89 -8.72
N LEU A 38 -11.52 -3.89 -9.77
CA LEU A 38 -12.22 -2.68 -10.23
C LEU A 38 -13.25 -2.19 -9.20
N LYS A 39 -14.02 -3.10 -8.60
CA LYS A 39 -15.01 -2.75 -7.58
C LYS A 39 -14.36 -2.16 -6.32
N GLU A 40 -13.27 -2.76 -5.86
CA GLU A 40 -12.53 -2.24 -4.71
C GLU A 40 -11.87 -0.89 -5.01
N SER A 41 -11.34 -0.71 -6.23
CA SER A 41 -10.78 0.57 -6.66
C SER A 41 -11.82 1.68 -6.63
N ILE A 42 -13.02 1.41 -7.14
CA ILE A 42 -14.15 2.36 -7.12
C ILE A 42 -14.55 2.68 -5.67
N ARG A 43 -14.65 1.65 -4.82
CA ARG A 43 -15.05 1.80 -3.42
C ARG A 43 -14.07 2.68 -2.63
N LYS A 44 -12.76 2.54 -2.89
CA LYS A 44 -11.71 3.32 -2.22
C LYS A 44 -11.44 4.68 -2.88
N GLY A 45 -11.91 4.91 -4.10
CA GLY A 45 -11.58 6.11 -4.88
C GLY A 45 -10.12 6.16 -5.33
N GLY A 46 -9.49 5.01 -5.55
CA GLY A 46 -8.06 4.90 -5.84
C GLY A 46 -7.64 3.47 -6.14
N PHE A 47 -6.34 3.16 -6.08
CA PHE A 47 -5.88 1.78 -6.20
C PHE A 47 -6.34 0.95 -4.99
N PRO A 48 -6.65 -0.35 -5.16
CA PRO A 48 -7.18 -1.16 -4.06
C PRO A 48 -6.08 -1.60 -3.07
N PHE A 49 -4.84 -1.25 -3.34
CA PHE A 49 -3.65 -1.47 -2.53
C PHE A 49 -2.75 -0.23 -2.57
N ASP A 50 -1.83 -0.12 -1.62
CA ASP A 50 -0.91 1.02 -1.55
C ASP A 50 0.09 0.99 -2.69
N VAL A 51 0.06 2.04 -3.53
CA VAL A 51 0.99 2.20 -4.64
C VAL A 51 2.22 2.92 -4.13
N CYS A 52 3.04 2.18 -3.40
CA CYS A 52 4.31 2.69 -2.87
C CYS A 52 5.47 1.90 -3.49
N LEU A 53 6.56 2.59 -3.81
CA LEU A 53 7.84 1.92 -3.92
C LEU A 53 8.11 1.34 -2.52
N GLN A 54 8.47 0.06 -2.41
CA GLN A 54 8.75 -0.65 -1.14
C GLN A 54 9.92 -0.04 -0.32
N ARG A 55 10.38 1.14 -0.70
CA ARG A 55 11.35 1.95 0.03
C ARG A 55 10.60 3.17 0.56
N PRO A 56 10.69 3.46 1.87
CA PRO A 56 10.33 4.77 2.37
C PRO A 56 10.96 5.84 1.49
N ASN A 57 10.25 6.95 1.25
CA ASN A 57 10.86 8.09 0.59
C ASN A 57 12.09 8.55 1.42
N MET A 58 12.96 9.35 0.81
CA MET A 58 14.20 9.74 1.48
C MET A 58 13.96 10.45 2.82
N ASP A 59 12.85 11.18 2.94
CA ASP A 59 12.49 11.90 4.16
C ASP A 59 12.13 10.93 5.29
N THR A 60 11.26 9.94 5.02
CA THR A 60 10.89 8.91 5.99
C THR A 60 12.10 8.07 6.39
N LEU A 61 12.97 7.72 5.44
CA LEU A 61 14.20 7.00 5.74
C LEU A 61 15.14 7.81 6.64
N SER A 62 15.26 9.11 6.38
CA SER A 62 16.09 10.02 7.18
C SER A 62 15.53 10.17 8.60
N ALA A 63 14.20 10.32 8.75
CA ALA A 63 13.54 10.38 10.05
C ALA A 63 13.71 9.09 10.86
N MET A 64 13.68 7.92 10.23
CA MET A 64 13.98 6.63 10.88
C MET A 64 15.42 6.59 11.40
N LEU A 65 16.39 7.03 10.59
CA LEU A 65 17.81 7.08 10.97
C LEU A 65 18.08 8.11 12.07
N GLU A 66 17.41 9.26 12.03
CA GLU A 66 17.48 10.26 13.09
C GLU A 66 16.92 9.72 14.40
N SER A 67 15.76 9.05 14.35
CA SER A 67 15.13 8.44 15.53
C SER A 67 16.05 7.41 16.19
N ASP A 68 16.71 6.56 15.40
CA ASP A 68 17.67 5.58 15.91
C ASP A 68 18.88 6.24 16.59
N LYS A 69 19.39 7.34 16.03
CA LYS A 69 20.46 8.13 16.66
C LYS A 69 20.01 8.75 17.98
N LEU A 70 18.82 9.37 18.01
CA LEU A 70 18.27 9.99 19.22
C LEU A 70 18.00 8.98 20.33
N LEU A 71 17.63 7.74 19.99
CA LEU A 71 17.45 6.66 20.98
C LEU A 71 18.75 6.29 21.70
N HIS A 72 19.89 6.35 20.99
CA HIS A 72 21.20 5.99 21.53
C HIS A 72 21.98 7.20 22.08
N ASP A 73 21.51 8.42 21.85
CA ASP A 73 22.11 9.64 22.36
C ASP A 73 21.64 9.92 23.81
N PRO A 74 22.54 9.91 24.80
CA PRO A 74 22.20 10.20 26.19
C PRO A 74 21.68 11.63 26.41
N ASP A 75 22.12 12.57 25.57
CA ASP A 75 21.81 14.01 25.67
C ASP A 75 20.61 14.43 24.82
N ALA A 76 19.98 13.48 24.11
CA ALA A 76 18.79 13.74 23.32
C ALA A 76 17.63 14.24 24.21
N LYS A 77 16.92 15.26 23.72
CA LYS A 77 15.77 15.86 24.39
C LYS A 77 14.66 14.80 24.52
N LYS A 78 14.38 14.39 25.76
CA LYS A 78 13.31 13.46 26.11
C LYS A 78 12.13 14.25 26.66
N TYR A 79 10.94 13.76 26.36
CA TYR A 79 9.69 14.35 26.83
C TYR A 79 8.93 13.33 27.64
N ASP A 80 8.31 13.79 28.73
CA ASP A 80 7.19 13.07 29.31
C ASP A 80 5.94 13.28 28.43
N LEU A 81 4.97 12.38 28.51
CA LEU A 81 3.82 12.32 27.60
C LEU A 81 3.06 13.65 27.53
N GLU A 82 2.81 14.27 28.68
CA GLU A 82 2.07 15.53 28.78
C GLU A 82 2.83 16.70 28.13
N ASP A 83 4.15 16.72 28.21
CA ASP A 83 4.97 17.78 27.63
C ASP A 83 5.17 17.58 26.12
N ALA A 84 5.27 16.33 25.65
CA ALA A 84 5.28 16.01 24.23
C ALA A 84 3.99 16.49 23.53
N LEU A 85 2.83 16.26 24.16
CA LEU A 85 1.53 16.68 23.61
C LEU A 85 1.36 18.20 23.59
N LYS A 86 1.97 18.94 24.53
CA LYS A 86 1.99 20.40 24.50
C LYS A 86 2.88 20.94 23.38
N GLU A 87 4.02 20.31 23.13
CA GLU A 87 4.96 20.74 22.09
C GLU A 87 4.42 20.47 20.67
N LEU A 88 3.70 19.37 20.46
CA LEU A 88 3.05 19.06 19.17
C LEU A 88 1.87 19.98 18.81
N LYS A 89 1.27 20.66 19.81
CA LYS A 89 0.13 21.57 19.62
C LYS A 89 0.54 23.03 19.42
N LYS A 90 1.84 23.33 19.50
CA LYS A 90 2.39 24.64 19.11
C LYS A 90 2.48 24.74 17.59
#